data_AF-M4U320-F1
#
_entry.id   AF-M4U320-F1
#
_cell.length_a   1.000
_cell.length_b   1.000
_cell.length_c   1.000
_cell.angle_alpha   90.00
_cell.angle_beta   90.00
_cell.angle_gamma   90.00
#
_symmetry.space_group_name_H-M   'P 1'
#
loop_
_entity.id
_entity.type
_entity.pdbx_description
1 polymer ?
#
loop_
_entity_poly.entity_id
_entity_poly.type
_entity_poly.pdbx_seq_one_letter_code
_entity_poly.pdbx_strand_id
1 'polypeptide(L)'
;MITFEYPLNEKYRSYLRFEFLFLQIKESINVENKNDLVAFFKGFFDLLEMTERCDIRHDLVKDLRLLMEEMASWLTVDDVDHDAVNALLAEMDTFMNGVSEMPKQLRFFKQNRFLTSLKQRFSMPAGTCDFDLPQYHFWVNDTLEKRQKDVKYWMEHFYFLEKSISLFLKIKRSQGQMSEQTALNGFFQQQQIENCGFVIIEILDDDAVYPMMSGHKDRYSIRFMSAEIEHHLSDSIVFKQTCC
;
A
#
# COMPACT_ATOMS: atom_id res chain seq x y z
N MET A 1 -8.78 15.44 12.63
CA MET A 1 -9.67 14.50 11.93
C MET A 1 -8.82 13.27 11.61
N ILE A 2 -9.29 12.08 12.01
CA ILE A 2 -8.57 10.83 11.78
C ILE A 2 -9.16 10.12 10.56
N THR A 3 -8.28 9.63 9.68
CA THR A 3 -8.66 8.92 8.45
C THR A 3 -8.34 7.44 8.57
N PHE A 4 -9.31 6.59 8.21
CA PHE A 4 -9.18 5.13 8.18
C PHE A 4 -9.51 4.60 6.79
N GLU A 5 -8.59 3.87 6.17
CA GLU A 5 -8.88 3.20 4.89
C GLU A 5 -9.13 1.71 5.11
N TYR A 6 -10.19 1.21 4.47
CA TYR A 6 -10.57 -0.20 4.58
C TYR A 6 -10.82 -0.84 3.21
N PRO A 7 -10.09 -1.92 2.88
CA PRO A 7 -10.30 -2.65 1.63
C PRO A 7 -11.56 -3.51 1.69
N LEU A 8 -12.41 -3.41 0.67
CA LEU A 8 -13.63 -4.21 0.57
C LEU A 8 -13.40 -5.62 -0.01
N ASN A 9 -12.21 -5.89 -0.57
CA ASN A 9 -11.81 -7.22 -1.06
C ASN A 9 -10.30 -7.47 -0.94
N GLU A 10 -9.88 -8.72 -1.13
CA GLU A 10 -8.46 -9.14 -0.98
C GLU A 10 -7.51 -8.44 -1.98
N LYS A 11 -7.99 -8.09 -3.17
CA LYS A 11 -7.18 -7.40 -4.18
C LYS A 11 -6.79 -6.01 -3.68
N TYR A 12 -7.76 -5.19 -3.28
CA TYR A 12 -7.47 -3.87 -2.71
C TYR A 12 -6.75 -3.96 -1.35
N ARG A 13 -7.00 -5.02 -0.55
CA ARG A 13 -6.21 -5.26 0.66
C ARG A 13 -4.73 -5.45 0.35
N SER A 14 -4.43 -6.18 -0.73
CA SER A 14 -3.05 -6.35 -1.18
C SER A 14 -2.47 -5.01 -1.62
N TYR A 15 -3.18 -4.22 -2.43
CA TYR A 15 -2.69 -2.92 -2.91
C TYR A 15 -2.36 -1.96 -1.76
N LEU A 16 -3.27 -1.81 -0.79
CA LEU A 16 -3.06 -0.95 0.38
C LEU A 16 -1.89 -1.43 1.25
N ARG A 17 -1.71 -2.74 1.40
CA ARG A 17 -0.55 -3.30 2.13
C ARG A 17 0.77 -3.04 1.41
N PHE A 18 0.80 -3.13 0.08
CA PHE A 18 1.99 -2.80 -0.70
C PHE A 18 2.31 -1.30 -0.58
N GLU A 19 1.32 -0.42 -0.71
CA GLU A 19 1.51 1.02 -0.51
C GLU A 19 2.07 1.32 0.89
N PHE A 20 1.49 0.72 1.94
CA PHE A 20 1.99 0.83 3.31
C PHE A 20 3.47 0.40 3.42
N LEU A 21 3.82 -0.77 2.88
CA LEU A 21 5.21 -1.25 2.91
C LEU A 21 6.16 -0.32 2.15
N PHE A 22 5.77 0.18 0.99
CA PHE A 22 6.60 1.13 0.23
C PHE A 22 6.82 2.43 1.00
N LEU A 23 5.80 2.95 1.68
CA LEU A 23 5.93 4.14 2.53
C LEU A 23 6.87 3.87 3.71
N GLN A 24 6.70 2.75 4.42
CA GLN A 24 7.57 2.37 5.53
C GLN A 24 9.04 2.16 5.12
N ILE A 25 9.28 1.55 3.96
CA ILE A 25 10.63 1.36 3.43
C ILE A 25 11.28 2.70 3.09
N LYS A 26 10.52 3.66 2.53
CA LYS A 26 11.04 4.99 2.21
C LYS A 26 11.52 5.75 3.44
N GLU A 27 10.83 5.63 4.57
CA GLU A 27 11.24 6.24 5.84
C GLU A 27 12.58 5.72 6.36
N SER A 28 12.97 4.50 5.96
CA SER A 28 14.19 3.82 6.41
C SER A 28 15.25 3.65 5.32
N ILE A 29 15.03 4.22 4.12
CA ILE A 29 15.86 3.98 2.93
C ILE A 29 17.30 4.49 3.07
N ASN A 30 17.52 5.52 3.90
CA ASN A 30 18.83 6.13 4.09
C ASN A 30 19.80 5.24 4.89
N VAL A 31 19.27 4.27 5.64
CA VAL A 31 20.04 3.28 6.43
C VAL A 31 21.20 3.88 7.22
N GLU A 32 20.98 5.05 7.82
CA GLU A 32 22.03 5.80 8.52
C GLU A 32 22.31 5.20 9.89
N ASN A 33 21.24 4.88 10.62
CA ASN A 33 21.30 4.36 11.97
C ASN A 33 20.82 2.89 12.06
N LYS A 34 21.03 2.29 13.23
CA LYS A 34 20.67 0.87 13.48
C LYS A 34 19.16 0.62 13.36
N ASN A 35 18.32 1.59 13.72
CA ASN A 35 16.87 1.44 13.64
C ASN A 35 16.41 1.47 12.18
N ASP A 36 16.96 2.37 11.36
CA ASP A 36 16.68 2.44 9.92
C ASP A 36 17.03 1.11 9.25
N LEU A 37 18.20 0.55 9.56
CA LEU A 37 18.62 -0.75 9.04
C LEU A 37 17.62 -1.87 9.35
N VAL A 38 17.19 -1.97 10.61
CA VAL A 38 16.23 -3.00 11.02
C VAL A 38 14.86 -2.78 10.37
N ALA A 39 14.39 -1.53 10.32
CA ALA A 39 13.12 -1.17 9.69
C ALA A 39 13.15 -1.47 8.19
N PHE A 40 14.22 -1.08 7.50
CA PHE A 40 14.42 -1.32 6.07
C PHE A 40 14.39 -2.80 5.76
N PHE A 41 15.22 -3.62 6.40
CA PHE A 41 15.28 -5.05 6.08
C PHE A 41 13.98 -5.79 6.41
N LYS A 42 13.29 -5.42 7.50
CA LYS A 42 11.96 -5.99 7.80
C LYS A 42 10.97 -5.66 6.69
N GLY A 43 10.78 -4.37 6.36
CA GLY A 43 9.87 -3.95 5.30
C GLY A 43 10.24 -4.55 3.95
N PHE A 44 11.52 -4.61 3.62
CA PHE A 44 12.05 -5.19 2.40
C PHE A 44 11.78 -6.71 2.29
N PHE A 45 11.96 -7.47 3.38
CA PHE A 45 11.66 -8.90 3.38
C PHE A 45 10.16 -9.19 3.36
N ASP A 46 9.35 -8.36 4.03
CA ASP A 46 7.89 -8.43 3.94
C ASP A 46 7.42 -8.13 2.50
N LEU A 47 8.02 -7.14 1.84
CA LEU A 47 7.76 -6.81 0.43
C LEU A 47 8.10 -8.00 -0.48
N LEU A 48 9.29 -8.60 -0.31
CA LEU A 48 9.69 -9.79 -1.06
C LEU A 48 8.71 -10.94 -0.85
N GLU A 49 8.32 -11.22 0.39
CA GLU A 49 7.38 -12.29 0.72
C GLU A 49 5.98 -12.04 0.12
N MET A 50 5.48 -10.81 0.17
CA MET A 50 4.21 -10.44 -0.45
C MET A 50 4.24 -10.61 -1.98
N THR A 51 5.34 -10.22 -2.65
CA THR A 51 5.47 -10.41 -4.11
C THR A 51 5.57 -11.87 -4.54
N GLU A 52 5.97 -12.77 -3.64
CA GLU A 52 6.04 -14.21 -3.91
C GLU A 52 4.69 -14.92 -3.68
N ARG A 53 3.88 -14.46 -2.71
CA ARG A 53 2.61 -15.10 -2.32
C ARG A 53 1.40 -14.65 -3.12
N CYS A 54 1.39 -13.38 -3.55
CA CYS A 54 0.26 -12.78 -4.26
C CYS A 54 0.65 -12.53 -5.72
N ASP A 55 -0.16 -12.98 -6.67
CA ASP A 55 0.02 -12.60 -8.07
C ASP A 55 -0.58 -11.21 -8.35
N ILE A 56 -0.06 -10.22 -7.63
CA ILE A 56 -0.51 -8.83 -7.72
C ILE A 56 -0.32 -8.25 -9.12
N ARG A 57 0.67 -8.75 -9.87
CA ARG A 57 1.04 -8.21 -11.17
C ARG A 57 -0.10 -8.35 -12.18
N HIS A 58 -0.72 -9.52 -12.25
CA HIS A 58 -1.81 -9.76 -13.19
C HIS A 58 -3.00 -8.84 -12.91
N ASP A 59 -3.42 -8.80 -11.65
CA ASP A 59 -4.53 -7.95 -11.20
C ASP A 59 -4.24 -6.47 -11.45
N LEU A 60 -3.03 -6.02 -11.10
CA LEU A 60 -2.63 -4.61 -11.25
C LEU A 60 -2.53 -4.17 -12.71
N VAL A 61 -1.98 -5.01 -13.59
CA VAL A 61 -1.93 -4.72 -15.03
C VAL A 61 -3.34 -4.66 -15.61
N LYS A 62 -4.23 -5.56 -15.19
CA LYS A 62 -5.64 -5.53 -15.62
C LYS A 62 -6.35 -4.27 -15.15
N ASP A 63 -6.20 -3.93 -13.88
CA ASP A 63 -6.83 -2.75 -13.28
C ASP A 63 -6.28 -1.44 -13.86
N LEU A 64 -4.96 -1.36 -14.12
CA LEU A 64 -4.36 -0.22 -14.82
C LEU A 64 -4.87 -0.09 -16.25
N ARG A 65 -5.10 -1.20 -16.97
CA ARG A 65 -5.66 -1.17 -18.32
C ARG A 65 -7.08 -0.62 -18.34
N LEU A 66 -7.94 -1.09 -17.42
CA LEU A 66 -9.30 -0.56 -17.27
C LEU A 66 -9.26 0.94 -16.94
N LEU A 67 -8.39 1.34 -16.02
CA LEU A 67 -8.24 2.74 -15.65
C LEU A 67 -7.71 3.58 -16.81
N MET A 68 -6.79 3.05 -17.62
CA MET A 68 -6.27 3.71 -18.81
C MET A 68 -7.36 3.92 -19.87
N GLU A 69 -8.24 2.94 -20.07
CA GLU A 69 -9.42 3.07 -20.95
C GLU A 69 -10.40 4.15 -20.42
N GLU A 70 -10.64 4.19 -19.11
CA GLU A 70 -11.43 5.26 -18.47
C GLU A 70 -10.78 6.63 -18.68
N MET A 71 -9.47 6.77 -18.47
CA MET A 71 -8.75 8.03 -18.64
C MET A 71 -8.72 8.50 -20.10
N ALA A 72 -8.63 7.58 -21.06
CA ALA A 72 -8.63 7.92 -22.48
C ALA A 72 -9.96 8.57 -22.94
N SER A 73 -11.08 8.27 -22.27
CA SER A 73 -12.37 8.90 -22.58
C SER A 73 -12.37 10.42 -22.39
N TRP A 74 -11.50 10.95 -21.51
CA TRP A 74 -11.36 12.39 -21.29
C TRP A 74 -10.83 13.13 -22.50
N LEU A 75 -10.13 12.47 -23.42
CA LEU A 75 -9.68 13.07 -24.69
C LEU A 75 -10.84 13.45 -25.62
N THR A 76 -12.08 13.11 -25.29
CA THR A 76 -13.27 13.53 -26.04
C THR A 76 -13.92 14.81 -25.49
N VAL A 77 -13.40 15.37 -24.39
CA VAL A 77 -13.94 16.54 -23.71
C VAL A 77 -13.20 17.80 -24.17
N ASP A 78 -13.91 18.79 -24.71
CA ASP A 78 -13.31 19.98 -25.36
C ASP A 78 -12.43 20.83 -24.42
N ASP A 79 -12.76 20.91 -23.12
CA ASP A 79 -12.07 21.75 -22.15
C ASP A 79 -11.00 21.00 -21.32
N VAL A 80 -10.58 19.80 -21.75
CA VAL A 80 -9.55 19.03 -21.06
C VAL A 80 -8.13 19.46 -21.46
N ASP A 81 -7.19 19.33 -20.53
CA ASP A 81 -5.76 19.35 -20.86
C ASP A 81 -5.35 18.02 -21.54
N HIS A 82 -5.40 18.00 -22.87
CA HIS A 82 -5.05 16.82 -23.66
C HIS A 82 -3.59 16.38 -23.46
N ASP A 83 -2.66 17.31 -23.23
CA ASP A 83 -1.25 16.98 -23.03
C ASP A 83 -1.05 16.24 -21.71
N ALA A 84 -1.73 16.69 -20.64
CA ALA A 84 -1.72 16.01 -19.35
C ALA A 84 -2.34 14.61 -19.43
N VAL A 85 -3.45 14.44 -20.15
CA VAL A 85 -4.09 13.12 -20.33
C VAL A 85 -3.17 12.19 -21.12
N ASN A 86 -2.61 12.63 -22.24
CA ASN A 86 -1.69 11.80 -23.03
C ASN A 86 -0.43 11.41 -22.25
N ALA A 87 0.12 12.32 -21.44
CA ALA A 87 1.25 12.03 -20.56
C ALA A 87 0.90 10.95 -19.52
N LEU A 88 -0.28 11.04 -18.90
CA LEU A 88 -0.77 10.03 -17.95
C LEU A 88 -0.94 8.66 -18.62
N LEU A 89 -1.53 8.61 -19.81
CA LEU A 89 -1.70 7.35 -20.56
C LEU A 89 -0.36 6.71 -20.90
N ALA A 90 0.63 7.50 -21.32
CA ALA A 90 1.99 7.01 -21.60
C ALA A 90 2.71 6.50 -20.33
N GLU A 91 2.51 7.17 -19.20
CA GLU A 91 3.03 6.75 -17.90
C GLU A 91 2.42 5.40 -17.48
N MET A 92 1.10 5.25 -17.60
CA MET A 92 0.38 4.00 -17.33
C MET A 92 0.89 2.83 -18.19
N ASP A 93 1.08 3.05 -19.50
CA ASP A 93 1.63 2.03 -20.40
C ASP A 93 3.04 1.61 -19.99
N THR A 94 3.91 2.58 -19.71
CA THR A 94 5.28 2.33 -19.22
C THR A 94 5.28 1.48 -17.95
N PHE A 95 4.40 1.81 -17.01
CA PHE A 95 4.28 1.09 -15.73
C PHE A 95 3.73 -0.33 -15.91
N MET A 96 2.70 -0.54 -16.74
CA MET A 96 2.18 -1.87 -17.05
C MET A 96 3.25 -2.78 -17.68
N ASN A 97 4.02 -2.25 -18.62
CA ASN A 97 5.13 -2.97 -19.25
C ASN A 97 6.20 -3.34 -18.22
N GLY A 98 6.57 -2.40 -17.35
CA GLY A 98 7.53 -2.64 -16.28
C GLY A 98 7.09 -3.68 -15.25
N VAL A 99 5.83 -3.65 -14.81
CA VAL A 99 5.26 -4.66 -13.90
C VAL A 99 5.24 -6.06 -14.53
N SER A 100 4.98 -6.14 -15.84
CA SER A 100 4.98 -7.41 -16.58
C SER A 100 6.36 -8.06 -16.64
N GLU A 101 7.43 -7.26 -16.62
CA GLU A 101 8.83 -7.73 -16.65
C GLU A 101 9.40 -8.10 -15.27
N MET A 102 8.69 -7.73 -14.19
CA MET A 102 9.11 -7.94 -12.81
C MET A 102 9.50 -9.40 -12.44
N PRO A 103 8.87 -10.47 -12.97
CA PRO A 103 9.31 -11.84 -12.68
C PRO A 103 10.78 -12.10 -13.03
N LYS A 104 11.32 -11.41 -14.03
CA LYS A 104 12.74 -11.50 -14.39
C LYS A 104 13.61 -10.83 -13.33
N GLN A 105 13.15 -9.69 -12.80
CA GLN A 105 13.81 -8.92 -11.75
C GLN A 105 13.82 -9.70 -10.42
N LEU A 106 12.72 -10.37 -10.05
CA LEU A 106 12.64 -11.15 -8.80
C LEU A 106 13.61 -12.36 -8.75
N ARG A 107 14.10 -12.84 -9.90
CA ARG A 107 15.13 -13.90 -9.93
C ARG A 107 16.45 -13.45 -9.30
N PHE A 108 16.77 -12.15 -9.36
CA PHE A 108 17.95 -11.60 -8.71
C PHE A 108 17.98 -11.94 -7.21
N PHE A 109 16.87 -11.73 -6.50
CA PHE A 109 16.80 -11.95 -5.06
C PHE A 109 16.96 -13.42 -4.68
N LYS A 110 16.40 -14.34 -5.48
CA LYS A 110 16.55 -15.78 -5.26
C LYS A 110 17.98 -16.29 -5.47
N GLN A 111 18.77 -15.58 -6.27
CA GLN A 111 20.17 -15.91 -6.58
C GLN A 111 21.16 -15.16 -5.67
N ASN A 112 20.71 -14.09 -5.02
CA ASN A 112 21.52 -13.31 -4.10
C ASN A 112 21.66 -14.04 -2.75
N ARG A 113 22.82 -14.68 -2.55
CA ARG A 113 23.13 -15.43 -1.32
C ARG A 113 23.07 -14.58 -0.06
N PHE A 114 23.50 -13.32 -0.14
CA PHE A 114 23.46 -12.39 0.99
C PHE A 114 22.00 -12.19 1.44
N LEU A 115 21.15 -11.68 0.54
CA LEU A 115 19.74 -11.40 0.87
C LEU A 115 18.95 -12.66 1.26
N THR A 116 19.20 -13.78 0.58
CA THR A 116 18.56 -15.07 0.91
C THR A 116 18.91 -15.54 2.33
N SER A 117 20.18 -15.40 2.74
CA SER A 117 20.61 -15.77 4.10
C SER A 117 20.01 -14.85 5.17
N LEU A 118 19.89 -13.55 4.89
CA LEU A 118 19.30 -12.58 5.81
C LEU A 118 17.79 -12.83 5.98
N LYS A 119 17.05 -13.06 4.88
CA LYS A 119 15.59 -13.28 4.93
C LYS A 119 15.18 -14.35 5.94
N GLN A 120 15.90 -15.48 5.97
CA GLN A 120 15.63 -16.58 6.90
C GLN A 120 15.89 -16.23 8.37
N ARG A 121 16.83 -15.32 8.63
CA ARG A 121 17.24 -14.94 9.99
C ARG A 121 16.43 -13.77 10.54
N PHE A 122 16.00 -12.85 9.68
CA PHE A 122 15.14 -11.73 10.05
C PHE A 122 13.72 -12.16 10.48
N SER A 123 13.27 -13.34 10.07
CA SER A 123 12.02 -13.94 10.55
C SER A 123 12.14 -14.62 11.92
N MET A 124 13.36 -14.79 12.44
CA MET A 124 13.61 -15.40 13.74
C MET A 124 13.69 -14.34 14.86
N PRO A 125 13.11 -14.59 16.04
CA PRO A 125 13.37 -13.78 17.22
C PRO A 125 14.88 -13.70 17.51
N ALA A 126 15.40 -12.49 17.65
CA ALA A 126 16.82 -12.22 17.89
C ALA A 126 17.80 -12.80 16.84
N GLY A 127 17.36 -13.22 15.66
CA GLY A 127 18.21 -13.87 14.64
C GLY A 127 19.22 -12.95 13.93
N THR A 128 19.29 -11.68 14.31
CA THR A 128 20.17 -10.66 13.70
C THR A 128 21.45 -10.37 14.49
N CYS A 129 21.74 -11.19 15.50
CA CYS A 129 23.00 -11.12 16.25
C CYS A 129 24.22 -11.47 15.39
N ASP A 130 25.36 -10.89 15.74
CA ASP A 130 26.58 -10.92 14.93
C ASP A 130 27.13 -12.34 14.71
N PHE A 131 26.89 -13.24 15.66
CA PHE A 131 27.29 -14.65 15.55
C PHE A 131 26.38 -15.48 14.62
N ASP A 132 25.14 -15.05 14.39
CA ASP A 132 24.19 -15.72 13.48
C ASP A 132 24.23 -15.15 12.06
N LEU A 133 24.59 -13.86 11.93
CA LEU A 133 24.73 -13.14 10.66
C LEU A 133 26.04 -12.34 10.56
N PRO A 134 27.22 -12.99 10.57
CA PRO A 134 28.50 -12.29 10.45
C PRO A 134 28.62 -11.47 9.16
N GLN A 135 28.02 -11.93 8.06
CA GLN A 135 27.96 -11.21 6.79
C GLN A 135 27.11 -9.94 6.85
N TYR A 136 26.02 -9.95 7.62
CA TYR A 136 25.22 -8.75 7.86
C TYR A 136 25.99 -7.75 8.72
N HIS A 137 26.62 -8.24 9.80
CA HIS A 137 27.45 -7.40 10.65
C HIS A 137 28.60 -6.75 9.87
N PHE A 138 29.27 -7.52 9.01
CA PHE A 138 30.30 -6.97 8.12
C PHE A 138 29.75 -5.89 7.18
N TRP A 139 28.60 -6.14 6.52
CA TRP A 139 27.98 -5.18 5.62
C TRP A 139 27.50 -3.90 6.34
N VAL A 140 26.96 -4.02 7.56
CA VAL A 140 26.54 -2.86 8.37
C VAL A 140 27.73 -1.99 8.78
N ASN A 141 28.94 -2.53 8.88
CA ASN A 141 30.15 -1.73 9.18
C ASN A 141 30.86 -1.19 7.93
N ASP A 142 30.32 -1.42 6.72
CA ASP A 142 30.82 -0.82 5.49
C ASP A 142 30.41 0.68 5.41
N THR A 143 30.93 1.42 4.42
CA THR A 143 30.64 2.85 4.31
C THR A 143 29.16 3.11 4.06
N LEU A 144 28.65 4.25 4.57
CA LEU A 144 27.26 4.64 4.38
C LEU A 144 26.87 4.69 2.90
N GLU A 145 27.75 5.23 2.05
CA GLU A 145 27.53 5.36 0.61
C GLU A 145 27.33 3.98 -0.05
N LYS A 146 28.10 2.98 0.40
CA LYS A 146 27.97 1.63 -0.15
C LYS A 146 26.67 0.97 0.30
N ARG A 147 26.29 1.10 1.57
CA ARG A 147 25.01 0.57 2.08
C ARG A 147 23.83 1.21 1.35
N GLN A 148 23.84 2.53 1.17
CA GLN A 148 22.81 3.26 0.44
C GLN A 148 22.74 2.85 -1.04
N LYS A 149 23.90 2.63 -1.68
CA LYS A 149 23.95 2.14 -3.06
C LYS A 149 23.33 0.75 -3.21
N ASP A 150 23.64 -0.16 -2.30
CA ASP A 150 23.09 -1.52 -2.30
C ASP A 150 21.58 -1.51 -2.09
N VAL A 151 21.10 -0.76 -1.08
CA VAL A 151 19.68 -0.59 -0.76
C VAL A 151 18.91 0.00 -1.94
N LYS A 152 19.44 1.07 -2.55
CA LYS A 152 18.84 1.69 -3.73
C LYS A 152 18.73 0.69 -4.89
N TYR A 153 19.80 -0.04 -5.16
CA TYR A 153 19.81 -1.06 -6.21
C TYR A 153 18.79 -2.17 -5.96
N TRP A 154 18.61 -2.61 -4.72
CA TRP A 154 17.55 -3.58 -4.40
C TRP A 154 16.16 -3.00 -4.63
N MET A 155 15.91 -1.75 -4.25
CA MET A 155 14.61 -1.11 -4.43
C MET A 155 14.28 -0.77 -5.90
N GLU A 156 15.27 -0.56 -6.75
CA GLU A 156 15.06 -0.35 -8.20
C GLU A 156 14.31 -1.52 -8.87
N HIS A 157 14.41 -2.74 -8.34
CA HIS A 157 13.67 -3.92 -8.83
C HIS A 157 12.17 -3.87 -8.52
N PHE A 158 11.73 -2.94 -7.66
CA PHE A 158 10.32 -2.75 -7.31
C PHE A 158 9.75 -1.44 -7.85
N TYR A 159 10.56 -0.65 -8.57
CA TYR A 159 10.19 0.69 -9.04
C TYR A 159 8.84 0.70 -9.77
N PHE A 160 8.66 -0.16 -10.76
CA PHE A 160 7.43 -0.19 -11.54
C PHE A 160 6.23 -0.64 -10.70
N LEU A 161 6.40 -1.62 -9.81
CA LEU A 161 5.33 -2.05 -8.91
C LEU A 161 4.91 -0.91 -7.97
N GLU A 162 5.87 -0.23 -7.36
CA GLU A 162 5.63 0.91 -6.46
C GLU A 162 4.86 2.01 -7.19
N LYS A 163 5.34 2.41 -8.37
CA LYS A 163 4.73 3.49 -9.16
C LYS A 163 3.35 3.13 -9.67
N SER A 164 3.16 1.90 -10.16
CA SER A 164 1.85 1.39 -10.56
C SER A 164 0.82 1.44 -9.45
N ILE A 165 1.16 0.91 -8.27
CA ILE A 165 0.24 0.87 -7.11
C ILE A 165 -0.07 2.29 -6.63
N SER A 166 0.96 3.13 -6.49
CA SER A 166 0.79 4.51 -6.05
C SER A 166 -0.09 5.30 -7.01
N LEU A 167 0.11 5.17 -8.32
CA LEU A 167 -0.70 5.85 -9.34
C LEU A 167 -2.15 5.34 -9.32
N PHE A 168 -2.34 4.02 -9.31
CA PHE A 168 -3.67 3.41 -9.31
C PHE A 168 -4.48 3.86 -8.09
N LEU A 169 -3.92 3.75 -6.89
CA LEU A 169 -4.60 4.16 -5.65
C LEU A 169 -4.83 5.67 -5.61
N LYS A 170 -3.86 6.49 -6.05
CA LYS A 170 -4.05 7.95 -6.13
C LYS A 170 -5.25 8.32 -7.01
N ILE A 171 -5.38 7.71 -8.19
CA ILE A 171 -6.51 7.99 -9.08
C ILE A 171 -7.81 7.47 -8.46
N LYS A 172 -7.83 6.24 -7.91
CA LYS A 172 -9.05 5.70 -7.26
C LYS A 172 -9.53 6.56 -6.09
N ARG A 173 -8.61 7.05 -5.24
CA ARG A 173 -8.95 8.04 -4.19
C ARG A 173 -9.56 9.32 -4.77
N SER A 174 -9.02 9.81 -5.90
CA SER A 174 -9.53 11.02 -6.55
C SER A 174 -10.89 10.85 -7.23
N GLN A 175 -11.20 9.63 -7.69
CA GLN A 175 -12.51 9.27 -8.25
C GLN A 175 -13.57 8.98 -7.18
N GLY A 176 -13.16 8.88 -5.91
CA GLY A 176 -14.03 8.45 -4.83
C GLY A 176 -15.19 9.42 -4.56
N GLN A 177 -16.35 8.86 -4.24
CA GLN A 177 -17.55 9.65 -3.93
C GLN A 177 -17.67 9.90 -2.43
N MET A 178 -17.50 11.16 -2.04
CA MET A 178 -17.66 11.59 -0.64
C MET A 178 -19.15 11.72 -0.28
N SER A 179 -19.51 11.24 0.90
CA SER A 179 -20.82 11.50 1.53
C SER A 179 -20.68 11.62 3.04
N GLU A 180 -21.50 12.46 3.66
CA GLU A 180 -21.67 12.47 5.12
C GLU A 180 -22.71 11.42 5.50
N GLN A 181 -22.42 10.67 6.57
CA GLN A 181 -23.25 9.59 7.08
C GLN A 181 -23.42 9.71 8.59
N THR A 182 -24.44 9.03 9.11
CA THR A 182 -24.69 8.93 10.56
C THR A 182 -24.81 7.48 10.96
N ALA A 183 -23.95 7.05 11.88
CA ALA A 183 -24.06 5.75 12.54
C ALA A 183 -24.95 5.90 13.79
N LEU A 184 -26.03 5.13 13.85
CA LEU A 184 -26.94 5.12 14.99
C LEU A 184 -26.51 4.00 15.94
N ASN A 185 -26.40 4.31 17.23
CA ASN A 185 -25.88 3.40 18.26
C ASN A 185 -24.55 2.76 17.87
N GLY A 186 -23.64 3.56 17.29
CA GLY A 186 -22.33 3.11 16.84
C GLY A 186 -22.35 2.15 15.65
N PHE A 187 -23.47 1.99 14.93
CA PHE A 187 -23.58 1.09 13.79
C PHE A 187 -24.04 1.80 12.51
N PHE A 188 -23.38 1.47 11.41
CA PHE A 188 -23.76 1.89 10.06
C PHE A 188 -23.64 0.71 9.09
N GLN A 189 -24.50 0.65 8.08
CA GLN A 189 -24.44 -0.35 7.04
C GLN A 189 -24.76 0.25 5.68
N GLN A 190 -23.82 0.11 4.75
CA GLN A 190 -24.02 0.46 3.35
C GLN A 190 -24.53 -0.76 2.58
N GLN A 191 -25.58 -0.56 1.80
CA GLN A 191 -26.09 -1.54 0.84
C GLN A 191 -25.72 -1.14 -0.59
N GLN A 192 -25.63 -2.14 -1.47
CA GLN A 192 -25.51 -1.97 -2.93
C GLN A 192 -24.37 -1.05 -3.32
N ILE A 193 -23.16 -1.57 -3.17
CA ILE A 193 -21.95 -0.86 -3.53
C ILE A 193 -21.54 -1.28 -4.94
N GLU A 194 -21.57 -0.33 -5.87
CA GLU A 194 -21.08 -0.55 -7.23
C GLU A 194 -19.67 0.04 -7.36
N ASN A 195 -18.76 -0.74 -7.95
CA ASN A 195 -17.42 -0.30 -8.34
C ASN A 195 -16.52 0.30 -7.23
N CYS A 196 -16.80 0.03 -5.95
CA CYS A 196 -15.94 0.45 -4.84
C CYS A 196 -14.98 -0.67 -4.42
N GLY A 197 -13.68 -0.37 -4.45
CA GLY A 197 -12.61 -1.23 -3.97
C GLY A 197 -12.29 -1.09 -2.50
N PHE A 198 -12.35 0.14 -1.99
CA PHE A 198 -12.02 0.47 -0.61
C PHE A 198 -12.76 1.74 -0.17
N VAL A 199 -12.93 1.90 1.14
CA VAL A 199 -13.64 3.04 1.71
C VAL A 199 -12.70 3.79 2.62
N ILE A 200 -12.73 5.11 2.53
CA ILE A 200 -12.06 6.03 3.43
C ILE A 200 -13.10 6.55 4.42
N ILE A 201 -12.84 6.42 5.71
CA ILE A 201 -13.69 6.90 6.80
C ILE A 201 -12.96 8.02 7.53
N GLU A 202 -13.59 9.17 7.65
CA GLU A 202 -13.05 10.34 8.34
C GLU A 202 -13.93 10.68 9.55
N ILE A 203 -13.30 10.72 10.73
CA ILE A 203 -13.95 10.93 12.03
C ILE A 203 -13.32 12.15 12.70
N LEU A 204 -14.10 12.90 13.47
CA LEU A 204 -13.58 13.98 14.30
C LEU A 204 -12.72 13.41 15.44
N ASP A 205 -11.63 14.09 15.79
CA ASP A 205 -10.69 13.59 16.81
C ASP A 205 -11.36 13.53 18.20
N ASP A 206 -12.30 14.43 18.45
CA ASP A 206 -13.01 14.58 19.73
C ASP A 206 -14.01 13.45 20.01
N ASP A 207 -14.37 12.63 19.01
CA ASP A 207 -15.34 11.55 19.21
C ASP A 207 -14.74 10.35 19.99
N ALA A 208 -13.41 10.26 20.11
CA ALA A 208 -12.71 9.17 20.79
C ALA A 208 -13.18 7.76 20.36
N VAL A 209 -13.50 7.58 19.06
CA VAL A 209 -13.94 6.30 18.48
C VAL A 209 -13.04 5.84 17.34
N TYR A 210 -13.05 4.53 17.06
CA TYR A 210 -12.44 3.96 15.86
C TYR A 210 -13.41 3.00 15.15
N PRO A 211 -13.35 2.91 13.80
CA PRO A 211 -14.24 2.06 13.03
C PRO A 211 -13.72 0.62 12.95
N MET A 212 -14.57 -0.36 13.28
CA MET A 212 -14.38 -1.76 12.92
C MET A 212 -15.27 -2.09 11.73
N MET A 213 -14.64 -2.44 10.60
CA MET A 213 -15.36 -2.69 9.36
C MET A 213 -15.43 -4.17 9.03
N SER A 214 -16.54 -4.57 8.41
CA SER A 214 -16.70 -5.89 7.81
C SER A 214 -17.39 -5.76 6.46
N GLY A 215 -16.95 -6.54 5.47
CA GLY A 215 -17.48 -6.50 4.11
C GLY A 215 -17.91 -7.89 3.64
N HIS A 216 -19.03 -7.97 2.93
CA HIS A 216 -19.50 -9.21 2.32
C HIS A 216 -20.31 -8.92 1.04
N LYS A 217 -19.79 -9.36 -0.11
CA LYS A 217 -20.31 -9.04 -1.45
C LYS A 217 -20.41 -7.52 -1.61
N ASP A 218 -21.55 -7.01 -2.05
CA ASP A 218 -21.76 -5.60 -2.41
C ASP A 218 -22.22 -4.75 -1.21
N ARG A 219 -21.78 -5.11 0.01
CA ARG A 219 -22.20 -4.49 1.27
C ARG A 219 -21.03 -4.44 2.25
N TYR A 220 -20.97 -3.39 3.06
CA TYR A 220 -20.15 -3.35 4.27
C TYR A 220 -20.93 -2.79 5.45
N SER A 221 -20.44 -3.08 6.64
CA SER A 221 -20.89 -2.48 7.89
C SER A 221 -19.72 -1.90 8.65
N ILE A 222 -20.02 -0.84 9.41
CA ILE A 222 -19.10 -0.15 10.30
C ILE A 222 -19.69 -0.24 11.70
N ARG A 223 -18.89 -0.74 12.64
CA ARG A 223 -19.15 -0.67 14.07
C ARG A 223 -18.11 0.23 14.71
N PHE A 224 -18.54 1.37 15.21
CA PHE A 224 -17.68 2.26 15.99
C PHE A 224 -17.49 1.70 17.38
N MET A 225 -16.24 1.71 17.82
CA MET A 225 -15.83 1.30 19.16
C MET A 225 -15.21 2.49 19.86
N SER A 226 -15.46 2.60 21.16
CA SER A 226 -14.76 3.58 21.99
C SER A 226 -13.27 3.26 22.05
N ALA A 227 -12.43 4.28 21.86
CA ALA A 227 -10.99 4.21 22.09
C ALA A 227 -10.63 4.30 23.59
N GLU A 228 -11.58 4.76 24.43
CA GLU A 228 -11.43 4.88 25.87
C GLU A 228 -12.23 3.82 26.62
N ILE A 229 -11.68 3.34 27.74
CA ILE A 229 -12.25 2.22 28.52
C ILE A 229 -13.62 2.59 29.14
N GLU A 230 -13.82 3.85 29.52
CA GLU A 230 -15.01 4.32 30.26
C GLU A 230 -15.93 5.23 29.43
N HIS A 231 -15.62 5.45 28.15
CA HIS A 231 -16.39 6.38 27.33
C HIS A 231 -17.62 5.68 26.75
N HIS A 232 -18.79 6.23 27.04
CA HIS A 232 -20.04 5.80 26.44
C HIS A 232 -20.10 6.27 24.98
N LEU A 233 -20.35 5.34 24.06
CA LEU A 233 -20.60 5.67 22.66
C LEU A 233 -21.81 6.59 22.55
N SER A 234 -21.67 7.69 21.82
CA SER A 234 -22.78 8.58 21.47
C SER A 234 -23.88 7.82 20.72
N ASP A 235 -25.14 8.20 20.97
CA ASP A 235 -26.32 7.62 20.29
C ASP A 235 -26.27 7.80 18.76
N SER A 236 -25.57 8.85 18.30
CA SER A 236 -25.31 9.11 16.89
C SER A 236 -23.87 9.57 16.70
N ILE A 237 -23.19 8.98 15.73
CA ILE A 237 -21.83 9.38 15.30
C ILE A 237 -21.93 9.84 13.86
N VAL A 238 -21.59 11.11 13.61
CA VAL A 238 -21.53 11.68 12.26
C VAL A 238 -20.11 11.49 11.73
N PHE A 239 -19.98 10.94 10.53
CA PHE A 239 -18.68 10.70 9.90
C PHE A 239 -18.78 10.98 8.40
N LYS A 240 -17.63 11.23 7.76
CA LYS A 240 -17.57 11.27 6.30
C LYS A 240 -17.04 9.95 5.79
N GLN A 241 -17.58 9.50 4.67
CA GLN A 241 -17.05 8.37 3.93
C GLN A 241 -16.76 8.75 2.49
N THR A 242 -15.69 8.20 1.94
CA THR A 242 -15.38 8.28 0.50
C THR A 242 -15.28 6.85 -0.04
N CYS A 243 -16.25 6.47 -0.88
CA CYS A 243 -16.26 5.18 -1.57
C CYS A 243 -15.38 5.28 -2.82
N CYS A 244 -14.22 4.61 -2.81
CA CYS A 244 -13.19 4.64 -3.85
C CYS A 244 -13.11 3.35 -4.66
#